data_AF-A0AAC8Q151-F1
#
_entry.id   AF-A0AAC8Q151-F1
#
_cell.length_a   1.000
_cell.length_b   1.000
_cell.length_c   1.000
_cell.angle_alpha   90.00
_cell.angle_beta   90.00
_cell.angle_gamma   90.00
#
_symmetry.space_group_name_H-M   'P 1'
#
loop_
_entity.id
_entity.type
_entity.pdbx_description
1 polymer ?
#
loop_
_entity_poly.entity_id
_entity_poly.type
_entity_poly.pdbx_seq_one_letter_code
_entity_poly.pdbx_strand_id
1 'polypeptide(L)'
;MSQQAVPIEPHETLYLPLRRRFRREYETTPEGTRELRLFFGLKELTFDEPELFSFGETLIEQDQFMAGSATTWSSGEPHPWERVRQLLETLLAEDILSREPPKPPAGEGDQHRRFLAAEALRKAPTEPLWWNPDCPKVMERLTGRPLELGFLEAVLPVHRIAHPALDAEGRHVGEMNVFPDVMRMKLPTEWRPCPYPGSRYRDDAMMNVTALRSMTRHWTPVLQGTLAVREEFLRRHSLLPDGSWRVGDLHALACSVLALPTLLLMRGNEPVPNGALEPVLSSMFRVTDGVRMVMFTLLTSPELGATYDSPMTASELLRITERNGLLLSPRGVCAGPPHLMEEFLATLLEGRPVAGAPAPMARWEAELPLAVDYGLLGLQLYVLQYNLWKHMTPAYEVIRGALLEVEAEPGGVLDRLRAHVERDWENLVAIGLNEPELRDRLEAGRVEIYEHAQRGQRGFREDALLHLRDAFLPARDEVDAKARLRLRELIHSSVGSSSSAWRDVLDTVADAVAEFLAIERSMIAALEALQRQVNTLLQRPHPARRFSSADLSLHHVLRVGVIRVLPYLMDVLRDELGITVENMANLTRIEITNA
;
A
#
# COMPACT_ATOMS: atom_id res chain seq x y z
N MET A 1 -11.14 7.24 -34.28
CA MET A 1 -12.19 7.43 -35.31
C MET A 1 -13.48 6.88 -34.72
N SER A 2 -14.41 7.76 -34.34
CA SER A 2 -15.70 7.36 -33.78
C SER A 2 -16.49 6.59 -34.85
N GLN A 3 -16.74 5.29 -34.63
CA GLN A 3 -17.68 4.54 -35.46
C GLN A 3 -19.04 5.21 -35.32
N GLN A 4 -19.71 5.51 -36.44
CA GLN A 4 -21.08 6.05 -36.39
C GLN A 4 -21.96 5.10 -35.56
N ALA A 5 -22.58 5.63 -34.51
CA ALA A 5 -23.50 4.88 -33.67
C ALA A 5 -24.69 4.41 -34.53
N VAL A 6 -24.76 3.11 -34.78
CA VAL A 6 -25.92 2.49 -35.43
C VAL A 6 -27.08 2.53 -34.43
N PRO A 7 -28.25 3.11 -34.78
CA PRO A 7 -29.41 3.13 -33.89
C PRO A 7 -29.87 1.73 -33.51
N ILE A 8 -30.39 1.57 -32.29
CA ILE A 8 -30.97 0.29 -31.84
C ILE A 8 -32.41 0.16 -32.36
N GLU A 9 -32.75 -1.01 -32.88
CA GLU A 9 -34.11 -1.35 -33.30
C GLU A 9 -34.86 -2.13 -32.21
N PRO A 10 -36.19 -1.96 -32.04
CA PRO A 10 -36.96 -2.64 -30.98
C PRO A 10 -36.89 -4.17 -31.00
N HIS A 11 -36.67 -4.76 -32.18
CA HIS A 11 -36.61 -6.22 -32.37
C HIS A 11 -35.17 -6.77 -32.28
N GLU A 12 -34.18 -5.91 -32.08
CA GLU A 12 -32.79 -6.30 -31.90
C GLU A 12 -32.62 -7.05 -30.58
N THR A 13 -31.83 -8.12 -30.58
CA THR A 13 -31.46 -8.83 -29.35
C THR A 13 -30.14 -8.27 -28.83
N LEU A 14 -30.17 -7.78 -27.58
CA LEU A 14 -29.00 -7.31 -26.87
C LEU A 14 -28.59 -8.33 -25.81
N TYR A 15 -27.30 -8.40 -25.55
CA TYR A 15 -26.70 -9.30 -24.58
C TYR A 15 -26.01 -8.50 -23.49
N LEU A 16 -26.08 -8.98 -22.26
CA LEU A 16 -25.38 -8.40 -21.11
C LEU A 16 -24.19 -9.30 -20.76
N PRO A 17 -23.02 -9.13 -21.41
CA PRO A 17 -21.86 -9.95 -21.13
C PRO A 17 -21.46 -9.81 -19.65
N LEU A 18 -21.05 -10.93 -19.05
CA LEU A 18 -20.50 -10.95 -17.69
C LEU A 18 -21.46 -10.40 -16.61
N ARG A 19 -22.79 -10.59 -16.75
CA ARG A 19 -23.80 -10.04 -15.81
C ARG A 19 -23.48 -10.25 -14.33
N ARG A 20 -22.79 -11.34 -13.97
CA ARG A 20 -22.40 -11.65 -12.58
C ARG A 20 -21.32 -10.70 -12.02
N ARG A 21 -20.80 -9.77 -12.82
CA ARG A 21 -20.00 -8.62 -12.36
C ARG A 21 -20.85 -7.54 -11.71
N PHE A 22 -22.15 -7.48 -12.03
CA PHE A 22 -23.02 -6.46 -11.47
C PHE A 22 -23.18 -6.61 -9.96
N ARG A 23 -23.13 -5.48 -9.29
CA ARG A 23 -23.66 -5.29 -7.94
C ARG A 23 -24.63 -4.12 -7.95
N ARG A 24 -25.61 -4.15 -7.07
CA ARG A 24 -26.58 -3.06 -6.88
C ARG A 24 -26.53 -2.56 -5.46
N GLU A 25 -26.66 -1.25 -5.30
CA GLU A 25 -26.80 -0.56 -4.03
C GLU A 25 -27.87 0.51 -4.15
N TYR A 26 -28.63 0.72 -3.08
CA TYR A 26 -29.45 1.91 -2.94
C TYR A 26 -28.73 2.89 -2.02
N GLU A 27 -28.55 4.11 -2.49
CA GLU A 27 -27.98 5.19 -1.70
C GLU A 27 -29.04 6.27 -1.47
N THR A 28 -28.91 7.01 -0.38
CA THR A 28 -29.72 8.20 -0.14
C THR A 28 -28.77 9.39 -0.13
N THR A 29 -28.98 10.34 -1.04
CA THR A 29 -28.13 11.53 -1.14
C THR A 29 -28.30 12.40 0.12
N PRO A 30 -27.38 13.35 0.39
CA PRO A 30 -27.52 14.29 1.50
C PRO A 30 -28.84 15.07 1.48
N GLU A 31 -29.43 15.27 0.30
CA GLU A 31 -30.72 15.94 0.07
C GLU A 31 -31.93 15.02 0.35
N GLY A 32 -31.70 13.75 0.68
CA GLY A 32 -32.74 12.76 0.98
C GLY A 32 -33.30 12.04 -0.25
N THR A 33 -32.73 12.28 -1.44
CA THR A 33 -33.14 11.60 -2.67
C THR A 33 -32.59 10.18 -2.68
N ARG A 34 -33.41 9.19 -3.03
CA ARG A 34 -32.95 7.81 -3.19
C ARG A 34 -32.36 7.65 -4.60
N GLU A 35 -31.25 6.94 -4.71
CA GLU A 35 -30.61 6.57 -5.98
C GLU A 35 -30.41 5.05 -6.03
N LEU A 36 -30.54 4.46 -7.22
CA LEU A 36 -30.07 3.11 -7.51
C LEU A 36 -28.70 3.22 -8.21
N ARG A 37 -27.68 2.61 -7.62
CA ARG A 37 -26.33 2.52 -8.19
C ARG A 37 -26.04 1.08 -8.60
N LEU A 38 -25.65 0.89 -9.86
CA LEU A 38 -25.19 -0.38 -10.38
C LEU A 38 -23.69 -0.30 -10.68
N PHE A 39 -22.94 -1.27 -10.20
CA PHE A 39 -21.49 -1.34 -10.43
C PHE A 39 -21.17 -2.48 -11.39
N PHE A 40 -20.55 -2.19 -12.53
CA PHE A 40 -20.07 -3.16 -13.50
C PHE A 40 -18.54 -3.09 -13.62
N GLY A 41 -17.84 -3.91 -12.85
CA GLY A 41 -16.39 -3.78 -12.71
C GLY A 41 -16.03 -2.45 -12.04
N LEU A 42 -15.34 -1.57 -12.77
CA LEU A 42 -14.98 -0.22 -12.30
C LEU A 42 -15.95 0.88 -12.79
N LYS A 43 -16.98 0.52 -13.58
CA LYS A 43 -17.98 1.47 -14.07
C LYS A 43 -19.14 1.55 -13.07
N GLU A 44 -19.59 2.77 -12.79
CA GLU A 44 -20.78 3.06 -11.98
C GLU A 44 -21.89 3.58 -12.89
N LEU A 45 -23.10 3.03 -12.75
CA LEU A 45 -24.31 3.52 -13.38
C LEU A 45 -25.24 4.03 -12.28
N THR A 46 -25.65 5.29 -12.39
CA THR A 46 -26.52 5.93 -11.41
C THR A 46 -27.89 6.18 -12.02
N PHE A 47 -28.92 5.71 -11.34
CA PHE A 47 -30.31 6.05 -11.61
C PHE A 47 -30.79 6.91 -10.44
N ASP A 48 -31.04 8.18 -10.71
CA ASP A 48 -31.58 9.19 -9.79
C ASP A 48 -33.09 9.40 -9.95
N GLU A 49 -33.65 8.94 -11.07
CA GLU A 49 -35.09 8.88 -11.36
C GLU A 49 -35.71 7.58 -10.78
N PRO A 50 -36.59 7.65 -9.74
CA PRO A 50 -37.18 6.47 -9.10
C PRO A 50 -37.95 5.54 -10.05
N GLU A 51 -38.58 6.10 -11.09
CA GLU A 51 -39.27 5.36 -12.13
C GLU A 51 -38.33 4.45 -12.95
N LEU A 52 -37.03 4.74 -13.01
CA LEU A 52 -36.04 3.92 -13.72
C LEU A 52 -35.39 2.85 -12.84
N PHE A 53 -35.74 2.76 -11.55
CA PHE A 53 -35.15 1.74 -10.67
C PHE A 53 -35.50 0.34 -11.15
N SER A 54 -36.75 0.10 -11.54
CA SER A 54 -37.19 -1.19 -12.07
C SER A 54 -36.45 -1.56 -13.35
N PHE A 55 -36.10 -0.58 -14.19
CA PHE A 55 -35.28 -0.79 -15.37
C PHE A 55 -33.89 -1.30 -14.98
N GLY A 56 -33.20 -0.60 -14.07
CA GLY A 56 -31.87 -0.98 -13.61
C GLY A 56 -31.85 -2.34 -12.89
N GLU A 57 -32.85 -2.62 -12.06
CA GLU A 57 -33.00 -3.91 -11.38
C GLU A 57 -33.22 -5.05 -12.38
N THR A 58 -34.12 -4.85 -13.35
CA THR A 58 -34.41 -5.90 -14.35
C THR A 58 -33.24 -6.13 -15.28
N LEU A 59 -32.50 -5.07 -15.65
CA LEU A 59 -31.33 -5.14 -16.53
C LEU A 59 -30.33 -6.20 -16.03
N ILE A 60 -29.97 -6.16 -14.75
CA ILE A 60 -28.93 -7.05 -14.19
C ILE A 60 -29.40 -8.51 -13.99
N GLU A 61 -30.69 -8.77 -14.18
CA GLU A 61 -31.29 -10.10 -14.16
C GLU A 61 -31.28 -10.77 -15.54
N GLN A 62 -31.10 -10.00 -16.62
CA GLN A 62 -31.10 -10.52 -17.99
C GLN A 62 -29.68 -10.92 -18.44
N ASP A 63 -29.53 -12.12 -18.99
CA ASP A 63 -28.33 -12.50 -19.76
C ASP A 63 -28.41 -11.97 -21.21
N GLN A 64 -29.64 -11.89 -21.74
CA GLN A 64 -29.99 -11.36 -23.05
C GLN A 64 -31.46 -10.95 -23.07
N PHE A 65 -31.83 -9.99 -23.91
CA PHE A 65 -33.22 -9.54 -24.06
C PHE A 65 -33.44 -8.88 -25.41
N MET A 66 -34.68 -8.85 -25.86
CA MET A 66 -35.07 -8.04 -27.03
C MET A 66 -35.18 -6.57 -26.61
N ALA A 67 -34.55 -5.65 -27.32
CA ALA A 67 -34.41 -4.24 -26.90
C ALA A 67 -35.77 -3.59 -26.56
N GLY A 68 -36.78 -3.79 -27.39
CA GLY A 68 -38.14 -3.27 -27.19
C GLY A 68 -38.85 -3.83 -25.95
N SER A 69 -38.48 -5.01 -25.47
CA SER A 69 -39.03 -5.59 -24.24
C SER A 69 -38.63 -4.80 -22.98
N ALA A 70 -37.52 -4.05 -23.03
CA ALA A 70 -37.09 -3.24 -21.91
C ALA A 70 -38.03 -2.04 -21.62
N THR A 71 -38.93 -1.70 -22.55
CA THR A 71 -40.02 -0.74 -22.30
C THR A 71 -40.97 -1.20 -21.20
N THR A 72 -41.08 -2.50 -20.94
CA THR A 72 -41.97 -3.04 -19.90
C THR A 72 -41.27 -3.19 -18.54
N TRP A 73 -40.00 -2.79 -18.40
CA TRP A 73 -39.25 -2.86 -17.14
C TRP A 73 -39.56 -1.66 -16.23
N SER A 74 -40.84 -1.50 -15.91
CA SER A 74 -41.39 -0.41 -15.10
C SER A 74 -42.28 -0.98 -14.00
N SER A 75 -42.29 -0.34 -12.83
CA SER A 75 -43.26 -0.65 -11.78
C SER A 75 -44.66 -0.04 -12.04
N GLY A 76 -44.81 0.74 -13.11
CA GLY A 76 -46.05 1.40 -13.53
C GLY A 76 -46.29 1.28 -15.03
N GLU A 77 -46.57 2.40 -15.69
CA GLU A 77 -46.76 2.42 -17.16
C GLU A 77 -45.46 2.08 -17.90
N PRO A 78 -45.53 1.42 -19.08
CA PRO A 78 -44.36 1.16 -19.90
C PRO A 78 -43.60 2.44 -20.26
N HIS A 79 -42.28 2.37 -20.26
CA HIS A 79 -41.44 3.50 -20.66
C HIS A 79 -41.57 3.77 -22.18
N PRO A 80 -41.55 5.05 -22.61
CA PRO A 80 -41.49 5.39 -24.02
C PRO A 80 -40.26 4.76 -24.69
N TRP A 81 -40.44 4.19 -25.88
CA TRP A 81 -39.35 3.53 -26.62
C TRP A 81 -38.13 4.43 -26.79
N GLU A 82 -38.32 5.71 -27.12
CA GLU A 82 -37.22 6.64 -27.35
C GLU A 82 -36.33 6.83 -26.10
N ARG A 83 -36.93 6.80 -24.90
CA ARG A 83 -36.19 6.89 -23.63
C ARG A 83 -35.37 5.63 -23.39
N VAL A 84 -35.97 4.46 -23.59
CA VAL A 84 -35.27 3.16 -23.45
C VAL A 84 -34.17 3.02 -24.49
N ARG A 85 -34.41 3.41 -25.73
CA ARG A 85 -33.43 3.40 -26.82
C ARG A 85 -32.17 4.18 -26.43
N GLN A 86 -32.34 5.40 -25.90
CA GLN A 86 -31.22 6.21 -25.44
C GLN A 86 -30.42 5.53 -24.32
N LEU A 87 -31.10 4.96 -23.31
CA LEU A 87 -30.42 4.21 -22.23
C LEU A 87 -29.62 3.03 -22.78
N LEU A 88 -30.22 2.23 -23.66
CA LEU A 88 -29.56 1.07 -24.26
C LEU A 88 -28.39 1.48 -25.17
N GLU A 89 -28.50 2.58 -25.91
CA GLU A 89 -27.42 3.13 -26.75
C GLU A 89 -26.24 3.61 -25.88
N THR A 90 -26.51 4.24 -24.73
CA THR A 90 -25.46 4.58 -23.75
C THR A 90 -24.78 3.33 -23.21
N LEU A 91 -25.54 2.30 -22.83
CA LEU A 91 -24.97 1.04 -22.33
C LEU A 91 -24.12 0.30 -23.38
N LEU A 92 -24.49 0.40 -24.67
CA LEU A 92 -23.66 -0.12 -25.77
C LEU A 92 -22.39 0.70 -25.99
N ALA A 93 -22.48 2.03 -25.94
CA ALA A 93 -21.34 2.92 -26.09
C ALA A 93 -20.30 2.73 -24.97
N GLU A 94 -20.77 2.33 -23.79
CA GLU A 94 -19.93 2.00 -22.63
C GLU A 94 -19.53 0.52 -22.57
N ASP A 95 -19.73 -0.28 -23.63
CA ASP A 95 -19.38 -1.71 -23.67
C ASP A 95 -19.99 -2.54 -22.52
N ILE A 96 -21.11 -2.08 -21.95
CA ILE A 96 -21.86 -2.80 -20.91
C ILE A 96 -22.79 -3.80 -21.58
N LEU A 97 -23.46 -3.40 -22.66
CA LEU A 97 -24.24 -4.27 -23.53
C LEU A 97 -23.43 -4.68 -24.77
N SER A 98 -23.87 -5.73 -25.44
CA SER A 98 -23.36 -6.14 -26.75
C SER A 98 -24.49 -6.52 -27.70
N ARG A 99 -24.27 -6.29 -29.00
CA ARG A 99 -25.11 -6.81 -30.08
C ARG A 99 -24.76 -8.26 -30.45
N GLU A 100 -23.56 -8.70 -30.07
CA GLU A 100 -23.10 -10.06 -30.32
C GLU A 100 -23.34 -10.93 -29.08
N PRO A 101 -23.73 -12.21 -29.27
CA PRO A 101 -23.79 -13.16 -28.16
C PRO A 101 -22.41 -13.27 -27.50
N PRO A 102 -22.35 -13.37 -26.15
CA PRO A 102 -21.09 -13.45 -25.44
C PRO A 102 -20.33 -14.70 -25.90
N LYS A 103 -19.14 -14.47 -26.48
CA LYS A 103 -18.26 -15.56 -26.87
C LYS A 103 -17.77 -16.25 -25.59
N PRO A 104 -17.72 -17.60 -25.53
CA PRO A 104 -17.07 -18.28 -24.42
C PRO A 104 -15.64 -17.75 -24.31
N PRO A 105 -15.16 -17.43 -23.09
CA PRO A 105 -13.83 -16.84 -22.91
C PRO A 105 -12.79 -17.76 -23.55
N ALA A 106 -12.12 -17.24 -24.58
CA ALA A 106 -11.11 -17.97 -25.33
C ALA A 106 -9.80 -17.97 -24.54
N GLY A 107 -9.72 -18.80 -23.50
CA GLY A 107 -8.48 -19.02 -22.74
C GLY A 107 -8.06 -17.83 -21.86
N GLU A 108 -6.75 -17.57 -21.80
CA GLU A 108 -6.15 -16.58 -20.92
C GLU A 108 -6.35 -15.15 -21.42
N GLY A 109 -6.86 -14.27 -20.54
CA GLY A 109 -7.03 -12.84 -20.84
C GLY A 109 -5.71 -12.14 -21.17
N ASP A 110 -5.78 -11.06 -21.94
CA ASP A 110 -4.61 -10.32 -22.44
C ASP A 110 -3.68 -9.85 -21.31
N GLN A 111 -4.27 -9.34 -20.23
CA GLN A 111 -3.53 -8.90 -19.06
C GLN A 111 -2.76 -10.06 -18.41
N HIS A 112 -3.40 -11.22 -18.21
CA HIS A 112 -2.72 -12.38 -17.63
C HIS A 112 -1.60 -12.89 -18.53
N ARG A 113 -1.80 -12.94 -19.85
CA ARG A 113 -0.75 -13.32 -20.80
C ARG A 113 0.46 -12.39 -20.74
N ARG A 114 0.23 -11.08 -20.67
CA ARG A 114 1.31 -10.07 -20.49
C ARG A 114 2.04 -10.28 -19.16
N PHE A 115 1.31 -10.56 -18.09
CA PHE A 115 1.89 -10.88 -16.79
C PHE A 115 2.78 -12.13 -16.84
N LEU A 116 2.29 -13.24 -17.42
CA LEU A 116 3.08 -14.47 -17.55
C LEU A 116 4.33 -14.28 -18.42
N ALA A 117 4.22 -13.50 -19.50
CA ALA A 117 5.37 -13.16 -20.33
C ALA A 117 6.42 -12.33 -19.57
N ALA A 118 5.99 -11.34 -18.79
CA ALA A 118 6.88 -10.57 -17.93
C ALA A 118 7.54 -11.44 -16.85
N GLU A 119 6.78 -12.34 -16.22
CA GLU A 119 7.30 -13.30 -15.24
C GLU A 119 8.31 -14.28 -15.83
N ALA A 120 8.10 -14.73 -17.07
CA ALA A 120 9.06 -15.59 -17.76
C ALA A 120 10.43 -14.90 -17.92
N LEU A 121 10.44 -13.60 -18.22
CA LEU A 121 11.66 -12.80 -18.42
C LEU A 121 12.30 -12.31 -17.10
N ARG A 122 11.54 -12.25 -16.01
CA ARG A 122 12.05 -11.76 -14.72
C ARG A 122 13.22 -12.60 -14.22
N LYS A 123 14.30 -11.93 -13.79
CA LYS A 123 15.45 -12.55 -13.10
C LYS A 123 15.03 -12.86 -11.66
N ALA A 124 14.75 -14.13 -11.38
CA ALA A 124 14.39 -14.60 -10.05
C ALA A 124 15.57 -15.35 -9.40
N PRO A 125 15.67 -15.33 -8.06
CA PRO A 125 16.70 -16.10 -7.37
C PRO A 125 16.43 -17.60 -7.52
N THR A 126 17.50 -18.38 -7.67
CA THR A 126 17.48 -19.85 -7.78
C THR A 126 17.42 -20.53 -6.42
N GLU A 127 17.76 -19.82 -5.35
CA GLU A 127 17.71 -20.23 -3.96
C GLU A 127 16.95 -19.20 -3.11
N PRO A 128 16.36 -19.58 -1.98
CA PRO A 128 15.66 -18.62 -1.12
C PRO A 128 16.64 -17.58 -0.55
N LEU A 129 16.35 -16.30 -0.76
CA LEU A 129 17.05 -15.20 -0.09
C LEU A 129 16.32 -14.88 1.21
N TRP A 130 17.07 -14.70 2.31
CA TRP A 130 16.48 -14.51 3.63
C TRP A 130 17.29 -13.59 4.54
N TRP A 131 16.62 -12.85 5.42
CA TRP A 131 17.23 -11.81 6.24
C TRP A 131 17.99 -12.32 7.47
N ASN A 132 17.49 -13.35 8.15
CA ASN A 132 18.07 -13.80 9.42
C ASN A 132 18.82 -15.14 9.21
N PRO A 133 20.17 -15.19 9.33
CA PRO A 133 21.09 -14.15 9.78
C PRO A 133 21.73 -13.31 8.65
N ASP A 134 21.42 -13.57 7.38
CA ASP A 134 22.18 -13.09 6.21
C ASP A 134 21.88 -11.65 5.75
N CYS A 135 21.22 -10.83 6.56
CA CYS A 135 20.78 -9.47 6.20
C CYS A 135 21.88 -8.61 5.56
N PRO A 136 23.13 -8.55 6.08
CA PRO A 136 24.19 -7.76 5.44
C PRO A 136 24.46 -8.19 3.99
N LYS A 137 24.58 -9.49 3.74
CA LYS A 137 24.87 -10.04 2.41
C LYS A 137 23.70 -9.90 1.47
N VAL A 138 22.49 -10.12 1.96
CA VAL A 138 21.27 -9.96 1.16
C VAL A 138 21.11 -8.50 0.77
N MET A 139 21.21 -7.55 1.71
CA MET A 139 21.11 -6.13 1.39
C MET A 139 22.19 -5.68 0.41
N GLU A 140 23.45 -6.07 0.62
CA GLU A 140 24.52 -5.76 -0.33
C GLU A 140 24.22 -6.27 -1.75
N ARG A 141 23.69 -7.50 -1.87
CA ARG A 141 23.27 -8.06 -3.16
C ARG A 141 22.11 -7.29 -3.81
N LEU A 142 21.18 -6.77 -3.01
CA LEU A 142 19.97 -6.12 -3.52
C LEU A 142 20.16 -4.63 -3.82
N THR A 143 21.00 -3.94 -3.04
CA THR A 143 21.12 -2.47 -3.06
C THR A 143 22.54 -1.98 -3.30
N GLY A 144 23.53 -2.87 -3.30
CA GLY A 144 24.95 -2.53 -3.34
C GLY A 144 25.54 -2.09 -1.99
N ARG A 145 24.74 -2.10 -0.90
CA ARG A 145 25.20 -1.70 0.44
C ARG A 145 24.72 -2.68 1.52
N PRO A 146 25.61 -3.15 2.41
CA PRO A 146 25.22 -4.03 3.50
C PRO A 146 24.40 -3.31 4.57
N LEU A 147 23.55 -4.05 5.27
CA LEU A 147 22.81 -3.58 6.43
C LEU A 147 22.86 -4.63 7.55
N GLU A 148 23.27 -4.24 8.75
CA GLU A 148 23.17 -5.11 9.92
C GLU A 148 21.71 -5.43 10.24
N LEU A 149 21.45 -6.70 10.59
CA LEU A 149 20.12 -7.21 10.92
C LEU A 149 19.39 -6.39 11.99
N GLY A 150 20.14 -5.77 12.92
CA GLY A 150 19.59 -4.94 13.98
C GLY A 150 19.01 -3.59 13.51
N PHE A 151 19.14 -3.24 12.22
CA PHE A 151 18.51 -2.08 11.60
C PHE A 151 17.40 -2.42 10.60
N LEU A 152 17.00 -3.68 10.51
CA LEU A 152 16.10 -4.13 9.43
C LEU A 152 14.73 -3.43 9.47
N GLU A 153 14.08 -3.36 10.64
CA GLU A 153 12.74 -2.78 10.78
C GLU A 153 12.70 -1.26 10.55
N ALA A 154 13.83 -0.58 10.68
CA ALA A 154 14.00 0.83 10.35
C ALA A 154 13.99 1.10 8.83
N VAL A 155 14.31 0.08 8.03
CA VAL A 155 14.36 0.15 6.56
C VAL A 155 13.12 -0.50 5.94
N LEU A 156 12.66 -1.61 6.51
CA LEU A 156 11.53 -2.40 6.01
C LEU A 156 10.34 -2.36 6.98
N PRO A 157 9.13 -2.04 6.50
CA PRO A 157 7.93 -2.16 7.32
C PRO A 157 7.76 -3.59 7.85
N VAL A 158 7.36 -3.76 9.12
CA VAL A 158 7.23 -5.08 9.76
C VAL A 158 6.37 -6.07 8.98
N HIS A 159 5.32 -5.57 8.33
CA HIS A 159 4.43 -6.37 7.50
C HIS A 159 5.07 -6.81 6.17
N ARG A 160 6.22 -6.28 5.76
CA ARG A 160 6.94 -6.72 4.55
C ARG A 160 8.08 -7.69 4.85
N ILE A 161 8.60 -7.75 6.07
CA ILE A 161 9.82 -8.52 6.38
C ILE A 161 9.63 -10.02 6.15
N ALA A 162 8.47 -10.59 6.53
CA ALA A 162 8.21 -12.01 6.32
C ALA A 162 7.95 -12.38 4.86
N HIS A 163 7.67 -11.42 3.97
CA HIS A 163 7.27 -11.69 2.59
C HIS A 163 8.13 -12.74 1.86
N PRO A 164 9.47 -12.62 1.80
CA PRO A 164 10.33 -13.55 1.09
C PRO A 164 10.61 -14.88 1.85
N ALA A 165 10.08 -15.06 3.06
CA ALA A 165 10.19 -16.34 3.76
C ALA A 165 9.38 -17.40 3.03
N LEU A 166 9.91 -18.62 2.98
CA LEU A 166 9.18 -19.82 2.63
C LEU A 166 8.54 -20.43 3.89
N ASP A 167 7.30 -20.87 3.78
CA ASP A 167 6.67 -21.76 4.75
C ASP A 167 7.11 -23.22 4.55
N ALA A 168 6.65 -24.11 5.44
CA ALA A 168 6.93 -25.56 5.35
C ALA A 168 6.30 -26.25 4.12
N GLU A 169 5.39 -25.58 3.40
CA GLU A 169 4.87 -26.03 2.10
C GLU A 169 5.72 -25.49 0.92
N GLY A 170 6.82 -24.78 1.20
CA GLY A 170 7.72 -24.21 0.19
C GLY A 170 7.13 -23.00 -0.54
N ARG A 171 6.13 -22.33 0.06
CA ARG A 171 5.48 -21.14 -0.52
C ARG A 171 5.97 -19.87 0.15
N HIS A 172 6.11 -18.80 -0.62
CA HIS A 172 6.39 -17.48 -0.06
C HIS A 172 5.25 -17.02 0.85
N VAL A 173 5.56 -16.43 2.00
CA VAL A 173 4.56 -15.84 2.90
C VAL A 173 3.79 -14.72 2.18
N GLY A 174 4.52 -13.83 1.49
CA GLY A 174 3.96 -12.74 0.70
C GLY A 174 3.36 -13.17 -0.64
N GLU A 175 3.43 -14.45 -1.01
CA GLU A 175 2.90 -14.98 -2.27
C GLU A 175 3.35 -14.19 -3.52
N MET A 176 2.41 -13.63 -4.29
CA MET A 176 2.71 -12.82 -5.48
C MET A 176 3.11 -11.38 -5.14
N ASN A 177 2.96 -10.99 -3.87
CA ASN A 177 3.25 -9.67 -3.33
C ASN A 177 4.60 -9.61 -2.60
N VAL A 178 5.47 -10.62 -2.77
CA VAL A 178 6.81 -10.64 -2.15
C VAL A 178 7.53 -9.32 -2.41
N PHE A 179 7.99 -8.71 -1.33
CA PHE A 179 8.75 -7.46 -1.35
C PHE A 179 10.10 -7.68 -0.69
N PRO A 180 11.20 -7.18 -1.28
CA PRO A 180 11.28 -6.62 -2.64
C PRO A 180 11.06 -7.71 -3.70
N ASP A 181 10.56 -7.34 -4.89
CA ASP A 181 10.16 -8.31 -5.93
C ASP A 181 11.34 -9.18 -6.43
N VAL A 182 12.56 -8.66 -6.33
CA VAL A 182 13.81 -9.35 -6.66
C VAL A 182 14.12 -10.54 -5.75
N MET A 183 13.49 -10.67 -4.58
CA MET A 183 13.59 -11.86 -3.73
C MET A 183 12.53 -12.92 -4.05
N ARG A 184 11.54 -12.61 -4.90
CA ARG A 184 10.46 -13.53 -5.23
C ARG A 184 10.94 -14.67 -6.13
N MET A 185 10.87 -15.89 -5.64
CA MET A 185 11.19 -17.09 -6.44
C MET A 185 10.10 -17.38 -7.49
N LYS A 186 10.47 -18.12 -8.55
CA LYS A 186 9.50 -18.66 -9.53
C LYS A 186 8.92 -19.97 -9.01
N LEU A 187 7.83 -19.86 -8.24
CA LEU A 187 7.12 -21.03 -7.71
C LEU A 187 5.99 -21.45 -8.66
N PRO A 188 5.83 -22.77 -8.95
CA PRO A 188 4.70 -23.27 -9.71
C PRO A 188 3.37 -22.78 -9.12
N THR A 189 2.51 -22.21 -9.96
CA THR A 189 1.25 -21.61 -9.55
C THR A 189 0.16 -21.97 -10.55
N GLU A 190 -0.94 -22.52 -10.06
CA GLU A 190 -2.12 -22.81 -10.86
C GLU A 190 -3.02 -21.57 -10.92
N TRP A 191 -3.25 -21.07 -12.13
CA TRP A 191 -4.08 -19.91 -12.40
C TRP A 191 -5.41 -20.33 -13.00
N ARG A 192 -6.50 -19.67 -12.61
CA ARG A 192 -7.82 -19.87 -13.22
C ARG A 192 -8.59 -18.56 -13.33
N PRO A 193 -9.52 -18.43 -14.28
CA PRO A 193 -10.50 -17.34 -14.25
C PRO A 193 -11.33 -17.41 -12.97
N CYS A 194 -11.58 -16.26 -12.34
CA CYS A 194 -12.38 -16.20 -11.12
C CYS A 194 -13.87 -16.51 -11.42
N PRO A 195 -14.49 -17.49 -10.74
CA PRO A 195 -15.89 -17.87 -10.97
C PRO A 195 -16.89 -17.12 -10.08
N TYR A 196 -16.40 -16.31 -9.15
CA TYR A 196 -17.21 -15.67 -8.11
C TYR A 196 -17.82 -14.37 -8.62
N PRO A 197 -19.09 -14.06 -8.28
CA PRO A 197 -19.71 -12.78 -8.63
C PRO A 197 -18.95 -11.57 -8.07
N GLY A 198 -19.17 -10.40 -8.66
CA GLY A 198 -18.54 -9.14 -8.29
C GLY A 198 -17.42 -8.71 -9.24
N SER A 199 -16.63 -7.73 -8.81
CA SER A 199 -15.62 -7.02 -9.63
C SER A 199 -14.65 -7.94 -10.37
N ARG A 200 -14.33 -9.08 -9.77
CA ARG A 200 -13.37 -10.09 -10.27
C ARG A 200 -13.99 -11.19 -11.16
N TYR A 201 -15.31 -11.24 -11.37
CA TYR A 201 -15.94 -12.32 -12.12
C TYR A 201 -15.41 -12.40 -13.56
N ARG A 202 -14.73 -13.50 -13.91
CA ARG A 202 -14.05 -13.69 -15.20
C ARG A 202 -13.24 -12.46 -15.61
N ASP A 203 -12.48 -11.89 -14.66
CA ASP A 203 -11.54 -10.82 -14.95
C ASP A 203 -10.42 -11.29 -15.90
N ASP A 204 -9.81 -10.34 -16.61
CA ASP A 204 -8.67 -10.60 -17.49
C ASP A 204 -7.45 -11.08 -16.69
N ALA A 205 -7.32 -10.63 -15.45
CA ALA A 205 -6.39 -11.17 -14.48
C ALA A 205 -6.96 -12.43 -13.80
N MET A 206 -6.10 -13.42 -13.57
CA MET A 206 -6.52 -14.71 -13.01
C MET A 206 -6.34 -14.80 -11.49
N MET A 207 -7.08 -15.73 -10.86
CA MET A 207 -6.91 -16.07 -9.45
C MET A 207 -5.80 -17.12 -9.26
N ASN A 208 -5.01 -16.95 -8.20
CA ASN A 208 -4.03 -17.94 -7.75
C ASN A 208 -4.74 -19.05 -6.94
N VAL A 209 -5.00 -20.19 -7.58
CA VAL A 209 -5.72 -21.31 -6.98
C VAL A 209 -4.83 -22.12 -6.04
N THR A 210 -3.51 -22.11 -6.27
CA THR A 210 -2.54 -22.77 -5.39
C THR A 210 -2.58 -22.17 -3.98
N ALA A 211 -2.54 -20.83 -3.89
CA ALA A 211 -2.63 -20.12 -2.61
C ALA A 211 -3.99 -20.36 -1.93
N LEU A 212 -5.09 -20.34 -2.68
CA LEU A 212 -6.42 -20.64 -2.15
C LEU A 212 -6.48 -22.06 -1.54
N ARG A 213 -5.97 -23.08 -2.24
CA ARG A 213 -5.98 -24.46 -1.72
C ARG A 213 -5.16 -24.62 -0.44
N SER A 214 -3.99 -23.98 -0.37
CA SER A 214 -3.16 -23.97 0.85
C SER A 214 -3.92 -23.32 2.01
N MET A 215 -4.51 -22.14 1.79
CA MET A 215 -5.29 -21.45 2.81
C MET A 215 -6.52 -22.25 3.28
N THR A 216 -7.31 -22.82 2.36
CA THR A 216 -8.50 -23.60 2.70
C THR A 216 -8.16 -24.87 3.50
N ARG A 217 -6.99 -25.48 3.26
CA ARG A 217 -6.52 -26.63 4.06
C ARG A 217 -6.35 -26.28 5.54
N HIS A 218 -5.96 -25.03 5.84
CA HIS A 218 -5.60 -24.56 7.18
C HIS A 218 -6.66 -23.61 7.78
N TRP A 219 -7.87 -23.57 7.21
CA TRP A 219 -8.83 -22.49 7.46
C TRP A 219 -9.27 -22.36 8.93
N THR A 220 -9.67 -23.45 9.57
CA THR A 220 -10.10 -23.42 10.98
C THR A 220 -8.99 -22.92 11.92
N PRO A 221 -7.75 -23.45 11.88
CA PRO A 221 -6.63 -22.87 12.64
C PRO A 221 -6.32 -21.41 12.30
N VAL A 222 -6.46 -20.99 11.03
CA VAL A 222 -6.26 -19.59 10.62
C VAL A 222 -7.25 -18.67 11.32
N LEU A 223 -8.54 -19.04 11.34
CA LEU A 223 -9.57 -18.26 12.02
C LEU A 223 -9.34 -18.21 13.54
N GLN A 224 -8.97 -19.33 14.16
CA GLN A 224 -8.69 -19.42 15.59
C GLN A 224 -7.48 -18.54 15.98
N GLY A 225 -6.38 -18.62 15.22
CA GLY A 225 -5.21 -17.78 15.45
C GLY A 225 -5.50 -16.29 15.27
N THR A 226 -6.29 -15.95 14.25
CA THR A 226 -6.70 -14.55 14.00
C THR A 226 -7.55 -14.01 15.15
N LEU A 227 -8.49 -14.81 15.64
CA LEU A 227 -9.32 -14.47 16.79
C LEU A 227 -8.48 -14.28 18.07
N ALA A 228 -7.47 -15.12 18.29
CA ALA A 228 -6.57 -14.99 19.44
C ALA A 228 -5.73 -13.70 19.39
N VAL A 229 -5.23 -13.31 18.21
CA VAL A 229 -4.54 -12.01 18.04
C VAL A 229 -5.52 -10.85 18.29
N ARG A 230 -6.74 -10.94 17.77
CA ARG A 230 -7.80 -9.94 17.99
C ARG A 230 -8.09 -9.75 19.49
N GLU A 231 -8.25 -10.84 20.22
CA GLU A 231 -8.50 -10.80 21.67
C GLU A 231 -7.34 -10.17 22.43
N GLU A 232 -6.09 -10.51 22.10
CA GLU A 232 -4.92 -9.88 22.72
C GLU A 232 -4.81 -8.39 22.39
N PHE A 233 -5.14 -7.98 21.16
CA PHE A 233 -5.17 -6.58 20.75
C PHE A 233 -6.24 -5.78 21.51
N LEU A 234 -7.45 -6.34 21.65
CA LEU A 234 -8.57 -5.69 22.33
C LEU A 234 -8.43 -5.62 23.86
N ARG A 235 -7.43 -6.28 24.45
CA ARG A 235 -7.04 -6.02 25.85
C ARG A 235 -6.45 -4.62 26.04
N ARG A 236 -6.04 -3.97 24.96
CA ARG A 236 -5.26 -2.72 24.96
C ARG A 236 -5.97 -1.60 24.19
N HIS A 237 -6.78 -1.97 23.19
CA HIS A 237 -7.59 -1.07 22.39
C HIS A 237 -9.08 -1.35 22.58
N SER A 238 -9.88 -0.29 22.67
CA SER A 238 -11.34 -0.39 22.76
C SER A 238 -11.99 -0.09 21.42
N LEU A 239 -13.00 -0.89 21.08
CA LEU A 239 -13.92 -0.60 19.97
C LEU A 239 -14.65 0.73 20.20
N LEU A 240 -15.27 1.24 19.15
CA LEU A 240 -16.22 2.34 19.26
C LEU A 240 -17.46 1.91 20.09
N PRO A 241 -18.22 2.86 20.67
CA PRO A 241 -19.36 2.53 21.53
C PRO A 241 -20.45 1.67 20.88
N ASP A 242 -20.57 1.72 19.55
CA ASP A 242 -21.50 0.91 18.75
C ASP A 242 -20.94 -0.48 18.37
N GLY A 243 -19.73 -0.80 18.82
CA GLY A 243 -19.03 -2.05 18.52
C GLY A 243 -18.27 -2.03 17.20
N SER A 244 -18.26 -0.93 16.45
CA SER A 244 -17.47 -0.80 15.22
C SER A 244 -15.99 -0.56 15.50
N TRP A 245 -15.15 -0.81 14.50
CA TRP A 245 -13.72 -0.52 14.56
C TRP A 245 -13.44 0.89 14.09
N ARG A 246 -12.39 1.51 14.60
CA ARG A 246 -11.73 2.62 13.90
C ARG A 246 -10.93 2.05 12.74
N VAL A 247 -10.92 2.70 11.58
CA VAL A 247 -10.07 2.33 10.43
C VAL A 247 -8.60 2.20 10.87
N GLY A 248 -8.13 3.13 11.70
CA GLY A 248 -6.77 3.11 12.23
C GLY A 248 -6.46 1.93 13.15
N ASP A 249 -7.35 1.61 14.09
CA ASP A 249 -7.20 0.45 14.98
C ASP A 249 -7.24 -0.87 14.19
N LEU A 250 -8.11 -0.96 13.17
CA LEU A 250 -8.18 -2.15 12.30
C LEU A 250 -6.91 -2.32 11.44
N HIS A 251 -6.31 -1.22 10.97
CA HIS A 251 -4.99 -1.26 10.33
C HIS A 251 -3.92 -1.79 11.29
N ALA A 252 -3.94 -1.36 12.55
CA ALA A 252 -2.98 -1.80 13.57
C ALA A 252 -3.18 -3.27 13.99
N LEU A 253 -4.42 -3.73 14.11
CA LEU A 253 -4.74 -5.15 14.32
C LEU A 253 -4.20 -5.99 13.15
N ALA A 254 -4.47 -5.59 11.91
CA ALA A 254 -4.00 -6.32 10.74
C ALA A 254 -2.47 -6.40 10.74
N CYS A 255 -1.76 -5.29 10.99
CA CYS A 255 -0.30 -5.30 11.16
C CYS A 255 0.18 -6.22 12.28
N SER A 256 -0.56 -6.33 13.40
CA SER A 256 -0.22 -7.23 14.51
C SER A 256 -0.35 -8.71 14.13
N VAL A 257 -1.36 -9.07 13.33
CA VAL A 257 -1.48 -10.44 12.77
C VAL A 257 -0.31 -10.75 11.85
N LEU A 258 0.07 -9.81 10.98
CA LEU A 258 1.22 -9.97 10.06
C LEU A 258 2.56 -9.98 10.79
N ALA A 259 2.66 -9.34 11.95
CA ALA A 259 3.87 -9.28 12.77
C ALA A 259 4.18 -10.61 13.46
N LEU A 260 3.19 -11.46 13.73
CA LEU A 260 3.39 -12.76 14.39
C LEU A 260 4.37 -13.69 13.63
N PRO A 261 4.18 -14.02 12.34
CA PRO A 261 5.17 -14.81 11.62
C PRO A 261 6.52 -14.09 11.54
N THR A 262 6.53 -12.76 11.37
CA THR A 262 7.77 -11.98 11.33
C THR A 262 8.54 -12.10 12.66
N LEU A 263 7.89 -12.00 13.80
CA LEU A 263 8.50 -12.16 15.14
C LEU A 263 9.24 -13.49 15.25
N LEU A 264 8.55 -14.58 14.90
CA LEU A 264 9.08 -15.95 15.02
C LEU A 264 10.27 -16.19 14.11
N LEU A 265 10.22 -15.67 12.89
CA LEU A 265 11.28 -15.78 11.89
C LEU A 265 12.52 -14.92 12.25
N MET A 266 12.29 -13.81 12.94
CA MET A 266 13.28 -12.77 13.06
C MET A 266 13.85 -12.60 14.46
N ARG A 267 13.30 -13.22 15.50
CA ARG A 267 13.87 -13.15 16.87
C ARG A 267 15.30 -13.70 16.95
N GLY A 268 16.10 -13.18 17.88
CA GLY A 268 17.49 -13.58 18.07
C GLY A 268 17.65 -14.93 18.75
N ASN A 269 16.73 -15.29 19.64
CA ASN A 269 16.73 -16.59 20.32
C ASN A 269 15.77 -17.57 19.62
N GLU A 270 16.28 -18.75 19.27
CA GLU A 270 15.53 -19.81 18.58
C GLU A 270 14.62 -19.28 17.44
N PRO A 271 15.16 -18.54 16.46
CA PRO A 271 14.38 -18.14 15.28
C PRO A 271 13.87 -19.37 14.54
N VAL A 272 12.64 -19.29 14.03
CA VAL A 272 12.12 -20.29 13.09
C VAL A 272 12.94 -20.21 11.80
N PRO A 273 13.59 -21.29 11.36
CA PRO A 273 14.34 -21.27 10.11
C PRO A 273 13.44 -20.98 8.90
N ASN A 274 14.00 -20.31 7.89
CA ASN A 274 13.32 -20.12 6.62
C ASN A 274 12.96 -21.49 5.99
N GLY A 275 11.71 -21.67 5.55
CA GLY A 275 11.18 -22.95 5.09
C GLY A 275 10.62 -23.86 6.19
N ALA A 276 10.67 -23.44 7.46
CA ALA A 276 10.12 -24.20 8.59
C ALA A 276 8.91 -23.52 9.26
N LEU A 277 8.48 -22.35 8.76
CA LEU A 277 7.30 -21.66 9.28
C LEU A 277 6.04 -22.50 9.07
N GLU A 278 5.21 -22.62 10.11
CA GLU A 278 3.94 -23.32 10.01
C GLU A 278 3.04 -22.69 8.92
N PRO A 279 2.48 -23.48 7.98
CA PRO A 279 1.64 -22.95 6.90
C PRO A 279 0.40 -22.19 7.37
N VAL A 280 -0.08 -22.48 8.59
CA VAL A 280 -1.16 -21.72 9.26
C VAL A 280 -0.79 -20.25 9.39
N LEU A 281 0.43 -19.93 9.86
CA LEU A 281 0.90 -18.56 10.04
C LEU A 281 1.06 -17.83 8.70
N SER A 282 1.56 -18.53 7.68
CA SER A 282 1.62 -17.98 6.34
C SER A 282 0.22 -17.74 5.75
N SER A 283 -0.77 -18.58 6.08
CA SER A 283 -2.14 -18.42 5.59
C SER A 283 -2.85 -17.27 6.32
N MET A 284 -2.68 -17.14 7.63
CA MET A 284 -3.12 -15.99 8.43
C MET A 284 -2.55 -14.68 7.87
N PHE A 285 -1.27 -14.69 7.49
CA PHE A 285 -0.64 -13.55 6.85
C PHE A 285 -1.35 -13.16 5.56
N ARG A 286 -1.50 -14.09 4.61
CA ARG A 286 -2.05 -13.83 3.27
C ARG A 286 -3.47 -13.29 3.30
N VAL A 287 -4.33 -13.87 4.14
CA VAL A 287 -5.75 -13.44 4.22
C VAL A 287 -5.89 -12.07 4.91
N THR A 288 -5.02 -11.77 5.88
CA THR A 288 -5.07 -10.52 6.64
C THR A 288 -4.41 -9.34 5.91
N ASP A 289 -3.40 -9.60 5.07
CA ASP A 289 -2.69 -8.55 4.33
C ASP A 289 -3.62 -7.75 3.41
N GLY A 290 -4.67 -8.39 2.87
CA GLY A 290 -5.73 -7.69 2.13
C GLY A 290 -6.46 -6.64 2.98
N VAL A 291 -6.80 -6.95 4.23
CA VAL A 291 -7.43 -6.00 5.15
C VAL A 291 -6.49 -4.83 5.45
N ARG A 292 -5.21 -5.13 5.74
CA ARG A 292 -4.19 -4.08 5.96
C ARG A 292 -4.09 -3.16 4.74
N MET A 293 -4.04 -3.71 3.53
CA MET A 293 -3.96 -2.92 2.30
C MET A 293 -5.17 -2.02 2.12
N VAL A 294 -6.39 -2.51 2.35
CA VAL A 294 -7.61 -1.70 2.23
C VAL A 294 -7.61 -0.57 3.26
N MET A 295 -7.31 -0.85 4.54
CA MET A 295 -7.24 0.20 5.57
C MET A 295 -6.16 1.24 5.26
N PHE A 296 -4.99 0.80 4.80
CA PHE A 296 -3.94 1.72 4.39
C PHE A 296 -4.37 2.61 3.22
N THR A 297 -5.06 2.04 2.22
CA THR A 297 -5.62 2.81 1.11
C THR A 297 -6.64 3.84 1.60
N LEU A 298 -7.55 3.47 2.51
CA LEU A 298 -8.53 4.41 3.08
C LEU A 298 -7.88 5.57 3.84
N LEU A 299 -6.81 5.30 4.59
CA LEU A 299 -6.08 6.31 5.37
C LEU A 299 -5.20 7.24 4.50
N THR A 300 -4.92 6.87 3.25
CA THR A 300 -3.96 7.61 2.40
C THR A 300 -4.52 8.12 1.08
N SER A 301 -5.61 7.54 0.57
CA SER A 301 -6.29 8.02 -0.64
C SER A 301 -7.06 9.31 -0.33
N PRO A 302 -6.85 10.38 -1.09
CA PRO A 302 -7.72 11.56 -1.05
C PRO A 302 -9.18 11.25 -1.41
N GLU A 303 -9.39 10.37 -2.38
CA GLU A 303 -10.70 10.08 -2.98
C GLU A 303 -11.59 9.25 -2.06
N LEU A 304 -10.99 8.30 -1.34
CA LEU A 304 -11.68 7.45 -0.36
C LEU A 304 -11.63 8.01 1.08
N GLY A 305 -10.90 9.12 1.25
CA GLY A 305 -10.26 9.59 2.49
C GLY A 305 -11.02 9.38 3.79
N ALA A 306 -10.77 8.23 4.42
CA ALA A 306 -11.20 7.98 5.79
C ALA A 306 -10.22 8.62 6.78
N THR A 307 -10.75 9.16 7.88
CA THR A 307 -9.94 9.55 9.03
C THR A 307 -9.58 8.32 9.86
N TYR A 308 -8.64 8.47 10.81
CA TYR A 308 -8.30 7.41 11.75
C TYR A 308 -9.54 6.83 12.46
N ASP A 309 -10.39 7.73 12.99
CA ASP A 309 -11.60 7.41 13.76
C ASP A 309 -12.81 6.99 12.94
N SER A 310 -12.71 6.96 11.60
CA SER A 310 -13.84 6.54 10.77
C SER A 310 -14.31 5.13 11.17
N PRO A 311 -15.62 4.91 11.40
CA PRO A 311 -16.15 3.63 11.83
C PRO A 311 -16.07 2.61 10.69
N MET A 312 -15.77 1.37 11.02
CA MET A 312 -15.59 0.27 10.07
C MET A 312 -16.22 -1.02 10.62
N THR A 313 -17.03 -1.66 9.79
CA THR A 313 -17.67 -2.96 10.06
C THR A 313 -17.28 -3.98 9.00
N ALA A 314 -17.57 -5.26 9.22
CA ALA A 314 -17.28 -6.32 8.25
C ALA A 314 -18.02 -6.10 6.92
N SER A 315 -19.30 -5.71 6.98
CA SER A 315 -20.11 -5.42 5.81
C SER A 315 -19.57 -4.22 5.03
N GLU A 316 -19.22 -3.14 5.73
CA GLU A 316 -18.70 -1.92 5.11
C GLU A 316 -17.34 -2.16 4.44
N LEU A 317 -16.46 -2.90 5.10
CA LEU A 317 -15.17 -3.28 4.53
C LEU A 317 -15.34 -4.06 3.23
N LEU A 318 -16.20 -5.09 3.22
CA LEU A 318 -16.45 -5.88 2.01
C LEU A 318 -17.06 -5.02 0.88
N ARG A 319 -17.98 -4.11 1.23
CA ARG A 319 -18.63 -3.19 0.31
C ARG A 319 -17.62 -2.26 -0.37
N ILE A 320 -16.81 -1.54 0.41
CA ILE A 320 -15.75 -0.65 -0.09
C ILE A 320 -14.74 -1.41 -0.94
N THR A 321 -14.36 -2.62 -0.51
CA THR A 321 -13.37 -3.45 -1.20
C THR A 321 -13.84 -3.83 -2.60
N GLU A 322 -15.11 -4.21 -2.75
CA GLU A 322 -15.70 -4.54 -4.05
C GLU A 322 -15.96 -3.28 -4.91
N ARG A 323 -16.57 -2.25 -4.32
CA ARG A 323 -16.91 -1.00 -5.02
C ARG A 323 -15.69 -0.35 -5.68
N ASN A 324 -14.56 -0.35 -4.99
CA ASN A 324 -13.36 0.32 -5.44
C ASN A 324 -12.38 -0.61 -6.17
N GLY A 325 -12.81 -1.82 -6.54
CA GLY A 325 -11.98 -2.77 -7.28
C GLY A 325 -10.73 -3.22 -6.52
N LEU A 326 -10.74 -3.16 -5.18
CA LEU A 326 -9.57 -3.48 -4.35
C LEU A 326 -9.28 -5.00 -4.27
N LEU A 327 -10.11 -5.82 -4.92
CA LEU A 327 -9.85 -7.24 -5.18
C LEU A 327 -9.03 -7.49 -6.47
N LEU A 328 -8.74 -6.44 -7.25
CA LEU A 328 -8.06 -6.53 -8.53
C LEU A 328 -6.61 -6.03 -8.40
N SER A 329 -5.70 -6.63 -9.16
CA SER A 329 -4.33 -6.14 -9.30
C SER A 329 -3.74 -6.49 -10.67
N PRO A 330 -2.67 -5.81 -11.11
CA PRO A 330 -1.96 -6.16 -12.33
C PRO A 330 -1.41 -7.61 -12.36
N ARG A 331 -1.22 -8.24 -11.18
CA ARG A 331 -0.62 -9.57 -11.03
C ARG A 331 -1.64 -10.70 -10.87
N GLY A 332 -2.92 -10.38 -10.73
CA GLY A 332 -3.98 -11.34 -10.42
C GLY A 332 -5.12 -10.73 -9.61
N VAL A 333 -6.21 -11.48 -9.47
CA VAL A 333 -7.35 -11.11 -8.61
C VAL A 333 -7.32 -11.88 -7.29
N CYS A 334 -7.97 -11.34 -6.27
CA CYS A 334 -8.19 -12.04 -5.01
C CYS A 334 -8.87 -13.40 -5.27
N ALA A 335 -8.33 -14.47 -4.70
CA ALA A 335 -8.83 -15.83 -4.89
C ALA A 335 -9.91 -16.24 -3.87
N GLY A 336 -10.09 -15.48 -2.78
CA GLY A 336 -10.99 -15.85 -1.67
C GLY A 336 -12.46 -15.97 -2.10
N PRO A 337 -13.14 -17.11 -1.90
CA PRO A 337 -14.59 -17.23 -2.12
C PRO A 337 -15.39 -16.24 -1.26
N PRO A 338 -16.54 -15.72 -1.72
CA PRO A 338 -17.34 -14.75 -0.94
C PRO A 338 -17.65 -15.20 0.49
N HIS A 339 -18.13 -16.43 0.67
CA HIS A 339 -18.46 -16.97 1.99
C HIS A 339 -17.24 -17.07 2.94
N LEU A 340 -16.03 -17.34 2.41
CA LEU A 340 -14.82 -17.36 3.24
C LEU A 340 -14.35 -15.94 3.59
N MET A 341 -14.53 -14.97 2.69
CA MET A 341 -14.26 -13.56 3.00
C MET A 341 -15.20 -13.07 4.11
N GLU A 342 -16.51 -13.35 3.99
CA GLU A 342 -17.51 -13.01 5.00
C GLU A 342 -17.21 -13.67 6.35
N GLU A 343 -16.88 -14.97 6.37
CA GLU A 343 -16.53 -15.69 7.60
C GLU A 343 -15.26 -15.14 8.26
N PHE A 344 -14.23 -14.82 7.47
CA PHE A 344 -13.01 -14.23 7.98
C PHE A 344 -13.25 -12.84 8.57
N LEU A 345 -13.98 -11.98 7.87
CA LEU A 345 -14.28 -10.64 8.36
C LEU A 345 -15.18 -10.67 9.60
N ALA A 346 -16.16 -11.58 9.67
CA ALA A 346 -16.95 -11.79 10.88
C ALA A 346 -16.08 -12.27 12.07
N THR A 347 -15.09 -13.13 11.80
CA THR A 347 -14.15 -13.58 12.85
C THR A 347 -13.25 -12.44 13.32
N LEU A 348 -12.59 -11.75 12.38
CA LEU A 348 -11.62 -10.69 12.66
C LEU A 348 -12.26 -9.44 13.27
N LEU A 349 -13.38 -8.95 12.72
CA LEU A 349 -13.98 -7.69 13.16
C LEU A 349 -15.01 -7.93 14.27
N GLU A 350 -15.90 -8.91 14.11
CA GLU A 350 -17.03 -9.11 15.04
C GLU A 350 -16.69 -10.07 16.18
N GLY A 351 -15.55 -10.78 16.09
CA GLY A 351 -15.15 -11.75 17.10
C GLY A 351 -16.01 -13.02 17.07
N ARG A 352 -16.60 -13.34 15.91
CA ARG A 352 -17.46 -14.50 15.75
C ARG A 352 -16.68 -15.78 16.10
N PRO A 353 -17.19 -16.64 17.00
CA PRO A 353 -16.53 -17.89 17.34
C PRO A 353 -16.39 -18.81 16.13
N VAL A 354 -15.24 -19.48 16.03
CA VAL A 354 -14.97 -20.47 14.99
C VAL A 354 -15.71 -21.76 15.30
N ALA A 355 -16.52 -22.26 14.36
CA ALA A 355 -17.24 -23.51 14.53
C ALA A 355 -16.30 -24.73 14.48
N GLY A 356 -16.56 -25.73 15.32
CA GLY A 356 -15.80 -26.97 15.40
C GLY A 356 -14.97 -27.10 16.69
N ALA A 357 -14.26 -28.21 16.83
CA ALA A 357 -13.37 -28.40 17.97
C ALA A 357 -12.17 -27.43 17.86
N PRO A 358 -11.69 -26.87 18.99
CA PRO A 358 -10.46 -26.09 19.00
C PRO A 358 -9.32 -26.94 18.44
N ALA A 359 -8.53 -26.38 17.52
CA ALA A 359 -7.29 -27.03 17.10
C ALA A 359 -6.36 -27.13 18.32
N PRO A 360 -5.44 -28.12 18.36
CA PRO A 360 -4.42 -28.17 19.39
C PRO A 360 -3.70 -26.82 19.50
N MET A 361 -3.53 -26.31 20.72
CA MET A 361 -2.89 -25.02 20.96
C MET A 361 -1.52 -24.99 20.28
N ALA A 362 -1.32 -23.98 19.44
CA ALA A 362 -0.08 -23.85 18.73
C ALA A 362 1.01 -23.28 19.65
N ARG A 363 2.26 -23.69 19.45
CA ARG A 363 3.37 -23.25 20.32
C ARG A 363 3.58 -21.73 20.27
N TRP A 364 3.20 -21.09 19.17
CA TRP A 364 3.31 -19.65 18.98
C TRP A 364 2.22 -18.82 19.69
N GLU A 365 1.19 -19.43 20.29
CA GLU A 365 0.16 -18.68 21.02
C GLU A 365 0.73 -17.93 22.24
N ALA A 366 1.76 -18.48 22.87
CA ALA A 366 2.46 -17.81 23.96
C ALA A 366 3.17 -16.51 23.52
N GLU A 367 3.41 -16.36 22.22
CA GLU A 367 4.12 -15.22 21.63
C GLU A 367 3.17 -14.08 21.24
N LEU A 368 1.84 -14.27 21.33
CA LEU A 368 0.84 -13.28 20.90
C LEU A 368 1.04 -11.90 21.55
N PRO A 369 1.29 -11.78 22.88
CA PRO A 369 1.52 -10.48 23.48
C PRO A 369 2.73 -9.75 22.90
N LEU A 370 3.81 -10.48 22.58
CA LEU A 370 5.02 -9.95 21.96
C LEU A 370 4.79 -9.60 20.49
N ALA A 371 3.99 -10.38 19.76
CA ALA A 371 3.65 -10.11 18.37
C ALA A 371 2.84 -8.81 18.21
N VAL A 372 1.91 -8.54 19.12
CA VAL A 372 1.17 -7.26 19.13
C VAL A 372 2.11 -6.08 19.44
N ASP A 373 2.95 -6.18 20.47
CA ASP A 373 3.94 -5.12 20.76
C ASP A 373 4.86 -4.86 19.56
N TYR A 374 5.34 -5.93 18.92
CA TYR A 374 6.21 -5.86 17.74
C TYR A 374 5.52 -5.22 16.54
N GLY A 375 4.26 -5.58 16.26
CA GLY A 375 3.45 -4.97 15.21
C GLY A 375 3.25 -3.47 15.42
N LEU A 376 2.97 -3.06 16.66
CA LEU A 376 2.77 -1.67 17.04
C LEU A 376 4.08 -0.85 17.02
N LEU A 377 5.22 -1.40 17.47
CA LEU A 377 6.54 -0.74 17.31
C LEU A 377 6.92 -0.61 15.84
N GLY A 378 6.64 -1.64 15.03
CA GLY A 378 6.85 -1.62 13.59
C GLY A 378 5.99 -0.56 12.88
N LEU A 379 4.76 -0.31 13.36
CA LEU A 379 3.92 0.78 12.88
C LEU A 379 4.49 2.16 13.20
N GLN A 380 5.06 2.34 14.38
CA GLN A 380 5.72 3.59 14.75
C GLN A 380 6.95 3.87 13.86
N LEU A 381 7.79 2.85 13.60
CA LEU A 381 8.91 2.95 12.66
C LEU A 381 8.45 3.27 11.24
N TYR A 382 7.40 2.59 10.78
CA TYR A 382 6.77 2.84 9.49
C TYR A 382 6.33 4.31 9.35
N VAL A 383 5.67 4.86 10.37
CA VAL A 383 5.20 6.24 10.34
C VAL A 383 6.37 7.23 10.31
N LEU A 384 7.42 7.04 11.11
CA LEU A 384 8.62 7.89 11.08
C LEU A 384 9.27 7.90 9.69
N GLN A 385 9.46 6.72 9.09
CA GLN A 385 10.00 6.60 7.75
C GLN A 385 9.12 7.30 6.71
N TYR A 386 7.80 7.06 6.74
CA TYR A 386 6.89 7.57 5.72
C TYR A 386 6.50 9.04 5.88
N ASN A 387 6.65 9.60 7.08
CA ASN A 387 6.41 11.02 7.28
C ASN A 387 7.58 11.89 6.79
N LEU A 388 8.78 11.33 6.59
CA LEU A 388 9.94 12.08 6.08
C LEU A 388 9.64 12.80 4.75
N TRP A 389 8.89 12.19 3.84
CA TRP A 389 8.57 12.81 2.54
C TRP A 389 7.76 14.10 2.67
N LYS A 390 6.88 14.21 3.67
CA LYS A 390 6.15 15.45 3.96
C LYS A 390 7.11 16.61 4.22
N HIS A 391 8.25 16.33 4.85
CA HIS A 391 9.29 17.30 5.18
C HIS A 391 10.33 17.48 4.06
N MET A 392 10.46 16.52 3.14
CA MET A 392 11.36 16.62 1.99
C MET A 392 10.74 17.44 0.83
N THR A 393 9.42 17.34 0.61
CA THR A 393 8.75 18.05 -0.48
C THR A 393 8.92 19.59 -0.44
N PRO A 394 8.85 20.29 0.70
CA PRO A 394 9.15 21.72 0.76
C PRO A 394 10.55 22.07 0.24
N ALA A 395 11.56 21.21 0.47
CA ALA A 395 12.89 21.44 -0.06
C ALA A 395 12.91 21.34 -1.59
N TYR A 396 12.22 20.35 -2.17
CA TYR A 396 12.03 20.27 -3.63
C TYR A 396 11.32 21.51 -4.19
N GLU A 397 10.28 21.99 -3.51
CA GLU A 397 9.50 23.17 -3.94
C GLU A 397 10.37 24.44 -4.00
N VAL A 398 11.17 24.69 -2.96
CA VAL A 398 12.11 25.83 -2.89
C VAL A 398 13.21 25.71 -3.95
N ILE A 399 13.82 24.52 -4.07
CA ILE A 399 14.88 24.26 -5.07
C ILE A 399 14.34 24.46 -6.48
N ARG A 400 13.17 23.91 -6.78
CA ARG A 400 12.50 24.04 -8.08
C ARG A 400 12.23 25.51 -8.40
N GLY A 401 11.65 26.25 -7.46
CA GLY A 401 11.39 27.68 -7.62
C GLY A 401 12.65 28.46 -7.98
N ALA A 402 13.73 28.28 -7.21
CA ALA A 402 15.00 28.96 -7.45
C ALA A 402 15.61 28.60 -8.81
N LEU A 403 15.54 27.33 -9.22
CA LEU A 403 16.09 26.89 -10.51
C LEU A 403 15.32 27.43 -11.72
N LEU A 404 14.04 27.78 -11.58
CA LEU A 404 13.22 28.34 -12.67
C LEU A 404 13.49 29.84 -12.92
N GLU A 405 14.11 30.54 -11.97
CA GLU A 405 14.37 31.99 -12.06
C GLU A 405 15.62 32.35 -12.88
N VAL A 406 16.45 31.36 -13.21
CA VAL A 406 17.74 31.59 -13.90
C VAL A 406 17.78 30.92 -15.26
N GLU A 407 18.36 31.59 -16.26
CA GLU A 407 18.74 30.94 -17.50
C GLU A 407 19.95 30.02 -17.26
N ALA A 408 19.91 28.81 -17.82
CA ALA A 408 20.98 27.83 -17.73
C ALA A 408 21.40 27.38 -19.12
N GLU A 409 22.71 27.16 -19.31
CA GLU A 409 23.22 26.59 -20.56
C GLU A 409 22.73 25.13 -20.71
N PRO A 410 22.20 24.74 -21.88
CA PRO A 410 21.75 23.37 -22.12
C PRO A 410 22.84 22.34 -21.81
N GLY A 411 22.53 21.36 -20.97
CA GLY A 411 23.47 20.32 -20.52
C GLY A 411 24.47 20.77 -19.44
N GLY A 412 24.45 22.05 -19.05
CA GLY A 412 25.21 22.56 -17.90
C GLY A 412 24.69 22.01 -16.57
N VAL A 413 25.46 22.20 -15.49
CA VAL A 413 25.13 21.64 -14.16
C VAL A 413 23.74 22.08 -13.68
N LEU A 414 23.40 23.37 -13.81
CA LEU A 414 22.10 23.91 -13.41
C LEU A 414 20.95 23.37 -14.27
N ASP A 415 21.17 23.15 -15.57
CA ASP A 415 20.16 22.60 -16.47
C ASP A 415 19.87 21.13 -16.13
N ARG A 416 20.91 20.34 -15.86
CA ARG A 416 20.73 18.94 -15.42
C ARG A 416 20.08 18.85 -14.04
N LEU A 417 20.50 19.70 -13.10
CA LEU A 417 19.88 19.80 -11.78
C LEU A 417 18.39 20.15 -11.89
N ARG A 418 18.04 21.13 -12.72
CA ARG A 418 16.64 21.48 -13.02
C ARG A 418 15.88 20.29 -13.62
N ALA A 419 16.43 19.63 -14.63
CA ALA A 419 15.79 18.50 -15.27
C ALA A 419 15.54 17.33 -14.31
N HIS A 420 16.49 17.04 -13.41
CA HIS A 420 16.33 16.03 -12.37
C HIS A 420 15.22 16.42 -11.38
N VAL A 421 15.26 17.65 -10.87
CA VAL A 421 14.25 18.17 -9.92
C VAL A 421 12.85 18.18 -10.54
N GLU A 422 12.69 18.57 -11.81
CA GLU A 422 11.38 18.52 -12.48
C GLU A 422 10.86 17.08 -12.64
N ARG A 423 11.73 16.11 -13.00
CA ARG A 423 11.35 14.69 -13.07
C ARG A 423 10.88 14.16 -11.71
N ASP A 424 11.57 14.52 -10.63
CA ASP A 424 11.17 14.15 -9.28
C ASP A 424 9.88 14.86 -8.87
N TRP A 425 9.71 16.12 -9.27
CA TRP A 425 8.51 16.90 -9.01
C TRP A 425 7.28 16.29 -9.69
N GLU A 426 7.38 15.80 -10.93
CA GLU A 426 6.30 15.06 -11.60
C GLU A 426 5.84 13.85 -10.78
N ASN A 427 6.78 13.12 -10.16
CA ASN A 427 6.45 12.01 -9.27
C ASN A 427 5.72 12.49 -8.01
N LEU A 428 6.15 13.62 -7.42
CA LEU A 428 5.49 14.21 -6.25
C LEU A 428 4.08 14.74 -6.57
N VAL A 429 3.87 15.29 -7.77
CA VAL A 429 2.56 15.70 -8.27
C VAL A 429 1.66 14.50 -8.50
N ALA A 430 2.17 13.41 -9.09
CA ALA A 430 1.39 12.20 -9.36
C ALA A 430 0.86 11.51 -8.09
N ILE A 431 1.43 11.82 -6.93
CA ILE A 431 0.98 11.33 -5.62
C ILE A 431 0.37 12.43 -4.73
N GLY A 432 0.23 13.65 -5.28
CA GLY A 432 -0.37 14.82 -4.62
C GLY A 432 0.47 15.45 -3.50
N LEU A 433 1.71 15.02 -3.26
CA LEU A 433 2.53 15.58 -2.18
C LEU A 433 2.94 17.05 -2.42
N ASN A 434 2.77 17.56 -3.64
CA ASN A 434 2.90 18.99 -3.94
C ASN A 434 1.82 19.84 -3.22
N GLU A 435 0.67 19.27 -2.90
CA GLU A 435 -0.45 19.99 -2.26
C GLU A 435 -0.24 20.08 -0.73
N PRO A 436 -0.11 21.30 -0.15
CA PRO A 436 0.05 21.47 1.29
C PRO A 436 -1.08 20.83 2.11
N GLU A 437 -2.33 20.99 1.69
CA GLU A 437 -3.51 20.48 2.38
C GLU A 437 -3.52 18.95 2.42
N LEU A 438 -3.09 18.30 1.33
CA LEU A 438 -2.93 16.84 1.30
C LEU A 438 -1.83 16.39 2.28
N ARG A 439 -0.68 17.07 2.27
CA ARG A 439 0.43 16.76 3.19
C ARG A 439 0.01 16.86 4.64
N ASP A 440 -0.71 17.91 5.01
CA ASP A 440 -1.17 18.13 6.38
C ASP A 440 -2.21 17.09 6.82
N ARG A 441 -3.14 16.71 5.93
CA ARG A 441 -4.09 15.63 6.19
C ARG A 441 -3.40 14.28 6.38
N LEU A 442 -2.45 13.94 5.51
CA LEU A 442 -1.68 12.69 5.62
C LEU A 442 -0.84 12.65 6.90
N GLU A 443 -0.24 13.77 7.31
CA GLU A 443 0.44 13.86 8.59
C GLU A 443 -0.53 13.69 9.76
N ALA A 444 -1.69 14.33 9.75
CA ALA A 444 -2.67 14.18 10.83
C ALA A 444 -3.05 12.72 11.06
N GLY A 445 -3.35 11.97 9.99
CA GLY A 445 -3.62 10.53 10.10
C GLY A 445 -2.42 9.72 10.64
N ARG A 446 -1.19 10.11 10.29
CA ARG A 446 0.04 9.48 10.78
C ARG A 446 0.32 9.77 12.25
N VAL A 447 0.03 10.99 12.71
CA VAL A 447 0.10 11.34 14.14
C VAL A 447 -0.77 10.39 14.94
N GLU A 448 -2.03 10.21 14.53
CA GLU A 448 -2.95 9.28 15.19
C GLU A 448 -2.42 7.84 15.20
N ILE A 449 -1.93 7.33 14.07
CA ILE A 449 -1.32 5.98 14.00
C ILE A 449 -0.14 5.85 14.97
N TYR A 450 0.76 6.82 14.99
CA TYR A 450 1.97 6.79 15.81
C TYR A 450 1.64 6.81 17.31
N GLU A 451 0.73 7.69 17.72
CA GLU A 451 0.38 7.85 19.13
C GLU A 451 -0.52 6.71 19.64
N HIS A 452 -1.50 6.25 18.85
CA HIS A 452 -2.30 5.08 19.23
C HIS A 452 -1.45 3.80 19.31
N ALA A 453 -0.46 3.65 18.43
CA ALA A 453 0.44 2.51 18.50
C ALA A 453 1.35 2.51 19.73
N GLN A 454 1.67 3.69 20.28
CA GLN A 454 2.35 3.80 21.58
C GLN A 454 1.41 3.41 22.73
N ARG A 455 0.18 3.95 22.72
CA ARG A 455 -0.83 3.66 23.76
C ARG A 455 -1.19 2.17 23.84
N GLY A 456 -1.09 1.45 22.73
CA GLY A 456 -1.29 0.00 22.66
C GLY A 456 -0.13 -0.86 23.18
N GLN A 457 1.02 -0.27 23.54
CA GLN A 457 2.15 -1.02 24.08
C GLN A 457 1.88 -1.50 25.51
N ARG A 458 2.33 -2.71 25.85
CA ARG A 458 2.25 -3.19 27.23
C ARG A 458 3.08 -2.31 28.16
N GLY A 459 2.47 -1.88 29.26
CA GLY A 459 3.12 -1.03 30.25
C GLY A 459 3.31 0.42 29.81
N PHE A 460 2.63 0.85 28.74
CA PHE A 460 2.59 2.25 28.33
C PHE A 460 2.12 3.16 29.47
N ARG A 461 2.69 4.37 29.52
CA ARG A 461 2.32 5.43 30.45
C ARG A 461 2.11 6.72 29.67
N GLU A 462 1.04 7.44 29.97
CA GLU A 462 0.70 8.67 29.24
C GLU A 462 1.80 9.75 29.34
N ASP A 463 2.55 9.80 30.44
CA ASP A 463 3.65 10.73 30.63
C ASP A 463 4.92 10.38 29.82
N ALA A 464 4.96 9.20 29.20
CA ALA A 464 6.01 8.76 28.30
C ALA A 464 5.62 8.87 26.81
N LEU A 465 4.46 9.45 26.50
CA LEU A 465 4.01 9.66 25.13
C LEU A 465 5.01 10.53 24.37
N LEU A 466 5.47 10.06 23.22
CA LEU A 466 6.25 10.85 22.27
C LEU A 466 5.32 11.33 21.16
N HIS A 467 5.35 12.63 20.85
CA HIS A 467 4.59 13.15 19.71
C HIS A 467 5.37 12.95 18.42
N LEU A 468 4.67 12.51 17.37
CA LEU A 468 5.30 12.32 16.05
C LEU A 468 5.98 13.61 15.56
N ARG A 469 5.33 14.76 15.76
CA ARG A 469 5.82 16.07 15.31
C ARG A 469 7.15 16.44 15.95
N ASP A 470 7.40 16.03 17.20
CA ASP A 470 8.64 16.33 17.91
C ASP A 470 9.84 15.62 17.25
N ALA A 471 9.61 14.45 16.65
CA ALA A 471 10.65 13.73 15.90
C ALA A 471 11.11 14.49 14.64
N PHE A 472 10.34 15.47 14.15
CA PHE A 472 10.66 16.27 12.96
C PHE A 472 11.01 17.73 13.28
N LEU A 473 11.17 18.08 14.56
CA LEU A 473 11.71 19.40 14.91
C LEU A 473 13.20 19.45 14.56
N PRO A 474 13.66 20.42 13.75
CA PRO A 474 15.07 20.51 13.37
C PRO A 474 15.94 20.76 14.61
N ALA A 475 17.08 20.06 14.71
CA ALA A 475 17.97 20.15 15.87
C ALA A 475 18.51 21.58 16.10
N ARG A 476 18.82 22.31 15.02
CA ARG A 476 19.35 23.68 14.98
C ARG A 476 20.58 23.87 15.85
N ASP A 477 21.47 22.88 15.83
CA ASP A 477 22.71 22.87 16.61
C ASP A 477 23.94 23.27 15.76
N GLU A 478 25.13 23.16 16.35
CA GLU A 478 26.40 23.47 15.67
C GLU A 478 26.67 22.55 14.47
N VAL A 479 26.15 21.32 14.48
CA VAL A 479 26.32 20.37 13.38
C VAL A 479 25.50 20.84 12.17
N ASP A 480 24.28 21.35 12.37
CA ASP A 480 23.46 21.92 11.29
C ASP A 480 24.11 23.18 10.69
N ALA A 481 24.66 24.05 11.53
CA ALA A 481 25.36 25.26 11.07
C ALA A 481 26.58 24.91 10.21
N LYS A 482 27.36 23.90 10.61
CA LYS A 482 28.50 23.38 9.83
C LYS A 482 28.07 22.73 8.53
N ALA A 483 27.00 21.93 8.55
CA ALA A 483 26.45 21.29 7.36
C ALA A 483 26.02 22.31 6.32
N ARG A 484 25.31 23.37 6.74
CA ARG A 484 24.89 24.47 5.86
C ARG A 484 26.07 25.17 5.19
N LEU A 485 27.09 25.55 5.95
CA LEU A 485 28.30 26.19 5.40
C LEU A 485 29.01 25.28 4.41
N ARG A 486 29.14 23.99 4.74
CA ARG A 486 29.79 23.00 3.88
C ARG A 486 29.02 22.76 2.58
N LEU A 487 27.69 22.70 2.62
CA LEU A 487 26.86 22.58 1.42
C LEU A 487 27.03 23.77 0.50
N ARG A 488 26.97 25.00 1.03
CA ARG A 488 27.19 26.21 0.22
C ARG A 488 28.55 26.15 -0.47
N GLU A 489 29.62 25.89 0.28
CA GLU A 489 30.98 25.77 -0.27
C GLU A 489 31.05 24.75 -1.42
N LEU A 490 30.55 23.53 -1.21
CA LEU A 490 30.63 22.45 -2.18
C LEU A 490 29.75 22.69 -3.42
N ILE A 491 28.53 23.19 -3.22
CA ILE A 491 27.62 23.50 -4.33
C ILE A 491 28.19 24.61 -5.22
N HIS A 492 28.73 25.69 -4.62
CA HIS A 492 29.44 26.73 -5.39
C HIS A 492 30.63 26.15 -6.16
N SER A 493 31.43 25.30 -5.52
CA SER A 493 32.60 24.68 -6.18
C SER A 493 32.24 23.79 -7.36
N SER A 494 31.05 23.16 -7.33
CA SER A 494 30.58 22.23 -8.37
C SER A 494 30.12 22.94 -9.64
N VAL A 495 29.77 24.24 -9.55
CA VAL A 495 29.28 25.05 -10.68
C VAL A 495 30.37 25.97 -11.25
N GLY A 496 31.43 26.25 -10.48
CA GLY A 496 32.56 27.08 -10.92
C GLY A 496 32.26 28.59 -10.87
N SER A 497 32.85 29.37 -11.78
CA SER A 497 32.69 30.84 -11.81
C SER A 497 31.25 31.22 -12.18
N SER A 498 30.47 31.61 -11.18
CA SER A 498 29.05 31.93 -11.31
C SER A 498 28.77 33.44 -11.25
N SER A 499 27.75 33.88 -12.01
CA SER A 499 27.16 35.22 -11.91
C SER A 499 26.55 35.44 -10.51
N SER A 500 26.25 36.69 -10.12
CA SER A 500 25.62 36.96 -8.82
C SER A 500 24.26 36.26 -8.69
N ALA A 501 23.44 36.28 -9.75
CA ALA A 501 22.14 35.61 -9.77
C ALA A 501 22.25 34.09 -9.58
N TRP A 502 23.28 33.47 -10.16
CA TRP A 502 23.53 32.05 -9.95
C TRP A 502 23.96 31.74 -8.52
N ARG A 503 24.73 32.62 -7.87
CA ARG A 503 25.11 32.42 -6.46
C ARG A 503 23.90 32.41 -5.54
N ASP A 504 22.97 33.34 -5.74
CA ASP A 504 21.76 33.43 -4.92
C ASP A 504 20.90 32.17 -5.05
N VAL A 505 20.78 31.62 -6.27
CA VAL A 505 20.10 30.32 -6.50
C VAL A 505 20.83 29.18 -5.81
N LEU A 506 22.15 29.09 -5.94
CA LEU A 506 22.94 28.00 -5.33
C LEU A 506 22.91 28.06 -3.79
N ASP A 507 22.93 29.26 -3.20
CA ASP A 507 22.75 29.46 -1.76
C ASP A 507 21.35 29.02 -1.32
N THR A 508 20.32 29.33 -2.11
CA THR A 508 18.94 28.89 -1.86
C THR A 508 18.81 27.37 -1.89
N VAL A 509 19.45 26.71 -2.87
CA VAL A 509 19.52 25.24 -2.95
C VAL A 509 20.23 24.66 -1.73
N ALA A 510 21.38 25.20 -1.36
CA ALA A 510 22.15 24.75 -0.20
C ALA A 510 21.36 24.89 1.11
N ASP A 511 20.64 26.00 1.29
CA ASP A 511 19.87 26.27 2.49
C ASP A 511 18.65 25.36 2.60
N ALA A 512 17.94 25.11 1.49
CA ALA A 512 16.81 24.18 1.45
C ALA A 512 17.24 22.75 1.81
N VAL A 513 18.37 22.29 1.27
CA VAL A 513 18.98 20.99 1.62
C VAL A 513 19.38 20.97 3.09
N ALA A 514 20.04 22.02 3.58
CA ALA A 514 20.51 22.07 4.97
C ALA A 514 19.35 22.03 5.98
N GLU A 515 18.25 22.73 5.71
CA GLU A 515 17.05 22.68 6.58
C GLU A 515 16.44 21.28 6.59
N PHE A 516 16.36 20.61 5.43
CA PHE A 516 15.89 19.23 5.37
C PHE A 516 16.79 18.27 6.17
N LEU A 517 18.12 18.39 6.04
CA LEU A 517 19.07 17.55 6.79
C LEU A 517 18.92 17.72 8.31
N ALA A 518 18.67 18.95 8.79
CA ALA A 518 18.44 19.21 10.20
C ALA A 518 17.18 18.50 10.73
N ILE A 519 16.11 18.43 9.92
CA ILE A 519 14.89 17.68 10.23
C ILE A 519 15.16 16.17 10.20
N GLU A 520 15.84 15.68 9.16
CA GLU A 520 16.15 14.25 8.99
C GLU A 520 17.01 13.72 10.16
N ARG A 521 17.94 14.52 10.70
CA ARG A 521 18.74 14.13 11.88
C ARG A 521 17.90 13.82 13.12
N SER A 522 16.94 14.69 13.42
CA SER A 522 16.03 14.50 14.57
C SER A 522 15.20 13.24 14.39
N MET A 523 14.70 13.01 13.18
CA MET A 523 13.91 11.82 12.88
C MET A 523 14.78 10.55 12.96
N ILE A 524 16.00 10.56 12.43
CA ILE A 524 16.96 9.45 12.54
C ILE A 524 17.22 9.10 14.01
N ALA A 525 17.34 10.10 14.88
CA ALA A 525 17.52 9.88 16.32
C ALA A 525 16.32 9.14 16.95
N ALA A 526 15.09 9.59 16.64
CA ALA A 526 13.86 8.95 17.10
C ALA A 526 13.72 7.51 16.57
N LEU A 527 14.01 7.33 15.28
CA LEU A 527 13.94 6.04 14.59
C LEU A 527 14.99 5.05 15.15
N GLU A 528 16.24 5.48 15.39
CA GLU A 528 17.26 4.61 16.00
C GLU A 528 16.88 4.23 17.44
N ALA A 529 16.32 5.15 18.22
CA ALA A 529 15.84 4.87 19.58
C ALA A 529 14.73 3.82 19.59
N LEU A 530 13.77 3.94 18.67
CA LEU A 530 12.68 2.97 18.52
C LEU A 530 13.20 1.61 18.02
N GLN A 531 14.13 1.60 17.07
CA GLN A 531 14.79 0.37 16.60
C GLN A 531 15.54 -0.36 17.73
N ARG A 532 16.08 0.35 18.72
CA ARG A 532 16.67 -0.28 19.93
C ARG A 532 15.61 -1.02 20.76
N GLN A 533 14.40 -0.47 20.88
CA GLN A 533 13.29 -1.14 21.57
C GLN A 533 12.88 -2.41 20.82
N VAL A 534 12.77 -2.32 19.49
CA VAL A 534 12.50 -3.45 18.61
C VAL A 534 13.54 -4.56 18.77
N ASN A 535 14.83 -4.23 18.77
CA ASN A 535 15.90 -5.20 18.99
C ASN A 535 15.83 -5.84 20.38
N THR A 536 15.49 -5.05 21.40
CA THR A 536 15.31 -5.57 22.77
C THR A 536 14.17 -6.58 22.82
N LEU A 537 13.02 -6.26 22.23
CA LEU A 537 11.87 -7.16 22.13
C LEU A 537 12.24 -8.46 21.41
N LEU A 538 12.95 -8.33 20.28
CA LEU A 538 13.38 -9.47 19.46
C LEU A 538 14.60 -10.19 20.03
N GLN A 539 15.16 -9.73 21.14
CA GLN A 539 16.38 -10.29 21.74
C GLN A 539 17.56 -10.30 20.74
N ARG A 540 17.68 -9.28 19.91
CA ARG A 540 18.81 -9.07 18.98
C ARG A 540 19.81 -8.08 19.56
N PRO A 541 21.11 -8.22 19.26
CA PRO A 541 22.07 -7.17 19.54
C PRO A 541 21.75 -5.94 18.69
N HIS A 542 21.83 -4.76 19.29
CA HIS A 542 21.81 -3.52 18.53
C HIS A 542 23.20 -3.27 17.91
N PRO A 543 23.30 -2.81 16.65
CA PRO A 543 24.58 -2.52 16.03
C PRO A 543 25.38 -1.47 16.80
N ALA A 544 26.72 -1.59 16.79
CA ALA A 544 27.60 -0.65 17.48
C ALA A 544 27.73 0.69 16.72
N ARG A 545 27.64 0.66 15.39
CA ARG A 545 27.62 1.87 14.56
C ARG A 545 26.26 2.57 14.66
N ARG A 546 26.22 3.84 14.29
CA ARG A 546 24.99 4.62 14.20
C ARG A 546 24.22 4.30 12.92
N PHE A 547 22.91 4.46 12.98
CA PHE A 547 22.06 4.42 11.79
C PHE A 547 22.21 5.73 11.02
N SER A 548 22.33 5.67 9.69
CA SER A 548 22.50 6.85 8.85
C SER A 548 21.42 6.99 7.77
N SER A 549 21.33 8.17 7.16
CA SER A 549 20.45 8.43 6.03
C SER A 549 20.74 7.51 4.84
N ALA A 550 21.99 7.06 4.67
CA ALA A 550 22.35 6.08 3.66
C ALA A 550 21.82 4.66 3.95
N ASP A 551 21.55 4.32 5.21
CA ASP A 551 20.84 3.08 5.56
C ASP A 551 19.34 3.24 5.34
N LEU A 552 18.79 4.40 5.74
CA LEU A 552 17.39 4.72 5.50
C LEU A 552 17.06 4.71 4.00
N SER A 553 18.00 5.18 3.17
CA SER A 553 17.77 5.31 1.74
C SER A 553 17.64 3.96 1.02
N LEU A 554 18.10 2.87 1.64
CA LEU A 554 17.91 1.50 1.15
C LEU A 554 16.43 1.20 0.92
N HIS A 555 15.52 1.79 1.70
CA HIS A 555 14.09 1.64 1.47
C HIS A 555 13.66 2.13 0.08
N HIS A 556 14.19 3.26 -0.39
CA HIS A 556 13.90 3.79 -1.73
C HIS A 556 14.43 2.85 -2.81
N VAL A 557 15.66 2.37 -2.63
CA VAL A 557 16.31 1.44 -3.58
C VAL A 557 15.51 0.14 -3.72
N LEU A 558 15.05 -0.42 -2.60
CA LEU A 558 14.24 -1.65 -2.58
C LEU A 558 12.85 -1.47 -3.22
N ARG A 559 12.39 -0.23 -3.37
CA ARG A 559 11.13 0.12 -4.05
C ARG A 559 11.30 0.38 -5.54
N VAL A 560 12.52 0.42 -6.08
CA VAL A 560 12.72 0.55 -7.53
C VAL A 560 11.97 -0.57 -8.26
N GLY A 561 11.12 -0.20 -9.23
CA GLY A 561 10.27 -1.13 -9.97
C GLY A 561 8.91 -1.43 -9.33
N VAL A 562 8.57 -0.82 -8.18
CA VAL A 562 7.19 -0.78 -7.66
C VAL A 562 6.46 0.46 -8.15
N ILE A 563 5.13 0.44 -8.11
CA ILE A 563 4.29 1.60 -8.45
C ILE A 563 4.58 2.74 -7.46
N ARG A 564 4.74 3.97 -7.98
CA ARG A 564 4.98 5.20 -7.19
C ARG A 564 6.26 5.14 -6.33
N VAL A 565 7.41 5.02 -6.99
CA VAL A 565 8.71 5.23 -6.33
C VAL A 565 8.77 6.67 -5.85
N LEU A 566 9.12 6.87 -4.58
CA LEU A 566 9.23 8.20 -4.01
C LEU A 566 10.66 8.70 -4.20
N PRO A 567 10.87 9.90 -4.77
CA PRO A 567 12.20 10.43 -5.01
C PRO A 567 12.94 10.68 -3.68
N TYR A 568 14.27 10.78 -3.76
CA TYR A 568 15.14 11.06 -2.63
C TYR A 568 16.11 12.19 -2.96
N LEU A 569 16.01 13.30 -2.22
CA LEU A 569 16.74 14.53 -2.55
C LEU A 569 18.27 14.35 -2.56
N MET A 570 18.82 13.45 -1.75
CA MET A 570 20.27 13.22 -1.74
C MET A 570 20.77 12.51 -3.00
N ASP A 571 19.90 11.77 -3.71
CA ASP A 571 20.25 11.20 -5.01
C ASP A 571 20.47 12.32 -6.04
N VAL A 572 19.68 13.39 -5.99
CA VAL A 572 19.86 14.57 -6.86
C VAL A 572 21.23 15.23 -6.65
N LEU A 573 21.64 15.41 -5.39
CA LEU A 573 22.96 16.01 -5.07
C LEU A 573 24.11 15.12 -5.52
N ARG A 574 23.99 13.81 -5.31
CA ARG A 574 25.02 12.85 -5.72
C ARG A 574 25.14 12.81 -7.23
N ASP A 575 24.02 12.67 -7.94
CA ASP A 575 24.01 12.37 -9.36
C ASP A 575 24.33 13.61 -10.20
N GLU A 576 23.90 14.81 -9.78
CA GLU A 576 24.08 16.04 -10.58
C GLU A 576 25.25 16.92 -10.12
N LEU A 577 25.59 16.89 -8.83
CA LEU A 577 26.65 17.72 -8.24
C LEU A 577 27.84 16.89 -7.73
N GLY A 578 27.75 15.56 -7.76
CA GLY A 578 28.79 14.69 -7.18
C GLY A 578 28.89 14.81 -5.66
N ILE A 579 27.91 15.37 -4.96
CA ILE A 579 27.96 15.59 -3.52
C ILE A 579 27.29 14.42 -2.80
N THR A 580 28.03 13.75 -1.91
CA THR A 580 27.48 12.71 -1.04
C THR A 580 27.23 13.27 0.35
N VAL A 581 26.09 12.89 0.92
CA VAL A 581 25.69 13.26 2.27
C VAL A 581 25.44 12.00 3.08
N GLU A 582 26.11 11.87 4.22
CA GLU A 582 25.83 10.86 5.23
C GLU A 582 25.36 11.56 6.50
N ASN A 583 24.06 11.46 6.77
CA ASN A 583 23.42 12.13 7.88
C ASN A 583 23.15 11.12 9.01
N MET A 584 23.46 11.50 10.25
CA MET A 584 23.27 10.69 11.46
C MET A 584 22.74 11.60 12.57
N ALA A 585 22.13 11.02 13.61
CA ALA A 585 21.57 11.78 14.73
C ALA A 585 22.49 12.88 15.29
N ASN A 586 23.80 12.61 15.38
CA ASN A 586 24.79 13.50 15.98
C ASN A 586 25.88 14.00 15.01
N LEU A 587 25.76 13.74 13.71
CA LEU A 587 26.79 14.09 12.72
C LEU A 587 26.20 14.18 11.31
N THR A 588 26.60 15.18 10.54
CA THR A 588 26.41 15.24 9.09
C THR A 588 27.76 15.29 8.41
N ARG A 589 28.06 14.31 7.55
CA ARG A 589 29.26 14.27 6.72
C ARG A 589 28.87 14.60 5.28
N ILE A 590 29.57 15.57 4.67
CA ILE A 590 29.29 16.03 3.30
C ILE A 590 30.61 16.09 2.54
N GLU A 591 30.69 15.31 1.47
CA GLU A 591 31.93 15.07 0.70
C GLU A 591 31.67 15.12 -0.81
N ILE A 592 32.71 15.41 -1.60
CA ILE A 592 32.68 15.24 -3.06
C ILE A 592 33.01 13.78 -3.36
N THR A 593 32.16 13.17 -4.18
CA THR A 593 32.42 11.86 -4.78
C THR A 593 33.55 12.05 -5.79
N ASN A 594 34.73 11.51 -5.50
CA ASN A 594 35.76 11.41 -6.53
C ASN A 594 35.21 10.49 -7.63
N ALA A 595 34.96 11.05 -8.81
CA ALA A 595 34.57 10.31 -10.00
C ALA A 595 35.69 9.38 -10.50
#